data_AF-A0A6P0V434-F1
#
_entry.id   AF-A0A6P0V434-F1
#
_cell.length_a   1.000
_cell.length_b   1.000
_cell.length_c   1.000
_cell.angle_alpha   90.00
_cell.angle_beta   90.00
_cell.angle_gamma   90.00
#
_symmetry.space_group_name_H-M   'P 1'
#
loop_
_entity.id
_entity.type
_entity.pdbx_description
1 polymer ?
#
loop_
_entity_poly.entity_id
_entity_poly.type
_entity_poly.pdbx_seq_one_letter_code
_entity_poly.pdbx_strand_id
1 'polypeptide(L)'
;MLLKDKLIDSLEQAKGEREIHSFLKEEPFLVWHTFMRSGGHSSYVIPEFSFAGKYRADFAVMQSFSGGWNIAFVELEPVDEKPFNQDGSPSPRLRSAIKQIDDWKNFVSDEKASLCSHLAGAARNNDTLYPERNLAREPSCVKMPLRDPKTYLCCEYFIVMGRRSHLEDERLTYAKSRYYANHDIRIFTYDHFIEVAEKLNKSNEKYKSRTIEKQDQDFLVEFDKNPEQFSISSSLDAYNYPRDLNIYGTCYKIQSNSKESGFVVEILGTPYEIYEDRLKFDINRIEPDGLALPVANNLTSLRAAIELAEIFERLIKFHVNAEQSLDLINECLQRLIKNPPYRVVDKIDE
;
A
#
# COMPACT_ATOMS: atom_id res chain seq x y z
N MET A 1 -19.74 -10.30 -8.12
CA MET A 1 -20.22 -9.67 -6.88
C MET A 1 -19.20 -8.64 -6.44
N LEU A 2 -19.62 -7.42 -6.11
CA LEU A 2 -18.67 -6.34 -5.76
C LEU A 2 -18.07 -6.58 -4.36
N LEU A 3 -16.92 -5.97 -4.06
CA LEU A 3 -16.25 -6.11 -2.75
C LEU A 3 -17.19 -5.75 -1.59
N LYS A 4 -17.90 -4.63 -1.73
CA LYS A 4 -18.94 -4.18 -0.79
C LYS A 4 -19.98 -5.25 -0.50
N ASP A 5 -20.50 -5.91 -1.54
CA ASP A 5 -21.57 -6.90 -1.38
C ASP A 5 -21.06 -8.13 -0.62
N LYS A 6 -19.86 -8.61 -0.97
CA LYS A 6 -19.19 -9.71 -0.24
C LYS A 6 -18.98 -9.38 1.24
N LEU A 7 -18.57 -8.14 1.54
CA LEU A 7 -18.38 -7.69 2.91
C LEU A 7 -19.71 -7.64 3.68
N ILE A 8 -20.78 -7.14 3.06
CA ILE A 8 -22.11 -7.11 3.68
C ILE A 8 -22.57 -8.54 4.00
N ASP A 9 -22.48 -9.46 3.04
CA ASP A 9 -22.84 -10.86 3.24
C ASP A 9 -22.03 -11.48 4.38
N SER A 10 -20.72 -11.22 4.42
CA SER A 10 -19.85 -11.70 5.50
C SER A 10 -20.24 -11.14 6.86
N LEU A 11 -20.66 -9.88 6.94
CA LEU A 11 -21.08 -9.24 8.19
C LEU A 11 -22.44 -9.75 8.67
N GLU A 12 -23.36 -10.05 7.75
CA GLU A 12 -24.69 -10.60 8.08
C GLU A 12 -24.61 -12.05 8.56
N GLN A 13 -23.62 -12.80 8.07
CA GLN A 13 -23.42 -14.21 8.42
C GLN A 13 -22.46 -14.40 9.61
N ALA A 14 -21.72 -13.37 10.00
CA ALA A 14 -20.77 -13.43 11.10
C ALA A 14 -21.46 -13.77 12.42
N LYS A 15 -20.95 -14.79 13.12
CA LYS A 15 -21.42 -15.19 14.46
C LYS A 15 -20.48 -14.73 15.57
N GLY A 16 -19.49 -13.92 15.21
CA GLY A 16 -18.45 -13.39 16.07
C GLY A 16 -17.40 -12.65 15.24
N GLU A 17 -16.25 -12.39 15.85
CA GLU A 17 -15.13 -11.67 15.22
C GLU A 17 -14.33 -12.52 14.21
N ARG A 18 -14.36 -13.86 14.34
CA ARG A 18 -13.49 -14.76 13.55
C ARG A 18 -13.87 -14.82 12.08
N GLU A 19 -15.16 -14.82 11.78
CA GLU A 19 -15.66 -14.86 10.41
C GLU A 19 -15.26 -13.59 9.66
N ILE A 20 -15.46 -12.43 10.28
CA ILE A 20 -15.09 -11.14 9.68
C ILE A 20 -13.58 -10.95 9.62
N HIS A 21 -12.83 -11.42 10.62
CA HIS A 21 -11.37 -11.45 10.58
C HIS A 21 -10.87 -12.25 9.38
N SER A 22 -11.42 -13.44 9.17
CA SER A 22 -11.06 -14.31 8.03
C SER A 22 -11.33 -13.62 6.69
N PHE A 23 -12.48 -12.95 6.55
CA PHE A 23 -12.77 -12.14 5.36
C PHE A 23 -11.74 -11.02 5.15
N LEU A 24 -11.42 -10.27 6.20
CA LEU A 24 -10.49 -9.14 6.13
C LEU A 24 -9.04 -9.57 5.84
N LYS A 25 -8.62 -10.77 6.26
CA LYS A 25 -7.30 -11.32 5.90
C LYS A 25 -7.13 -11.48 4.38
N GLU A 26 -8.20 -11.90 3.70
CA GLU A 26 -8.21 -12.11 2.25
C GLU A 26 -8.41 -10.80 1.46
N GLU A 27 -8.76 -9.71 2.15
CA GLU A 27 -8.98 -8.39 1.55
C GLU A 27 -8.02 -7.32 2.16
N PRO A 28 -6.69 -7.51 2.07
CA PRO A 28 -5.71 -6.67 2.77
C PRO A 28 -5.70 -5.21 2.28
N PHE A 29 -6.05 -4.95 1.01
CA PHE A 29 -6.20 -3.58 0.51
C PHE A 29 -7.34 -2.83 1.20
N LEU A 30 -8.45 -3.51 1.47
CA LEU A 30 -9.56 -2.93 2.23
C LEU A 30 -9.12 -2.60 3.67
N VAL A 31 -8.38 -3.51 4.31
CA VAL A 31 -7.80 -3.28 5.64
C VAL A 31 -6.86 -2.08 5.63
N TRP A 32 -5.91 -2.03 4.70
CA TRP A 32 -4.97 -0.92 4.59
C TRP A 32 -5.67 0.43 4.39
N HIS A 33 -6.59 0.53 3.42
CA HIS A 33 -7.33 1.76 3.13
C HIS A 33 -8.28 2.19 4.26
N THR A 34 -8.63 1.30 5.18
CA THR A 34 -9.47 1.62 6.33
C THR A 34 -8.69 2.36 7.42
N PHE A 35 -7.43 2.01 7.62
CA PHE A 35 -6.62 2.56 8.72
C PHE A 35 -5.56 3.56 8.26
N MET A 36 -5.14 3.52 6.99
CA MET A 36 -4.14 4.42 6.41
C MET A 36 -4.82 5.43 5.47
N ARG A 37 -4.48 6.71 5.64
CA ARG A 37 -5.17 7.83 4.96
C ARG A 37 -4.33 8.49 3.85
N SER A 38 -3.06 8.14 3.72
CA SER A 38 -2.07 8.82 2.85
C SER A 38 -1.26 7.82 2.03
N GLY A 39 -0.51 8.34 1.04
CA GLY A 39 0.61 7.61 0.43
C GLY A 39 1.80 7.56 1.39
N GLY A 40 2.53 6.44 1.40
CA GLY A 40 3.75 6.27 2.18
C GLY A 40 4.72 5.36 1.46
N HIS A 41 6.02 5.45 1.76
CA HIS A 41 7.08 4.78 0.99
C HIS A 41 7.01 3.25 1.02
N SER A 42 6.36 2.67 2.02
CA SER A 42 6.22 1.24 2.24
C SER A 42 5.00 1.01 3.12
N SER A 43 4.23 -0.02 2.79
CA SER A 43 2.98 -0.37 3.47
C SER A 43 2.92 -1.87 3.72
N TYR A 44 2.36 -2.26 4.86
CA TYR A 44 2.19 -3.66 5.27
C TYR A 44 0.84 -3.84 5.97
N VAL A 45 0.26 -5.02 5.79
CA VAL A 45 -0.90 -5.49 6.56
C VAL A 45 -0.51 -6.81 7.20
N ILE A 46 -0.42 -6.82 8.51
CA ILE A 46 0.04 -7.96 9.28
C ILE A 46 -1.16 -8.48 10.10
N PRO A 47 -1.84 -9.53 9.66
CA PRO A 47 -2.86 -10.16 10.47
C PRO A 47 -2.22 -10.86 11.68
N GLU A 48 -2.96 -10.89 12.78
CA GLU A 48 -2.65 -11.71 13.96
C GLU A 48 -1.27 -11.36 14.56
N PHE A 49 -0.93 -10.07 14.52
CA PHE A 49 0.36 -9.55 14.95
C PHE A 49 0.61 -9.84 16.43
N SER A 50 1.54 -10.76 16.67
CA SER A 50 1.91 -11.21 18.02
C SER A 50 3.20 -10.55 18.47
N PHE A 51 3.22 -10.04 19.70
CA PHE A 51 4.38 -9.37 20.29
C PHE A 51 4.46 -9.60 21.80
N ALA A 52 5.66 -9.43 22.35
CA ALA A 52 5.96 -9.65 23.77
C ALA A 52 5.64 -11.07 24.31
N GLY A 53 5.43 -12.05 23.42
CA GLY A 53 5.06 -13.43 23.78
C GLY A 53 3.68 -13.59 24.42
N LYS A 54 2.87 -12.53 24.54
CA LYS A 54 1.55 -12.56 25.20
C LYS A 54 0.49 -11.70 24.56
N TYR A 55 0.87 -10.66 23.81
CA TYR A 55 -0.09 -9.78 23.16
C TYR A 55 -0.29 -10.17 21.71
N ARG A 56 -1.50 -9.98 21.22
CA ARG A 56 -1.89 -10.27 19.85
C ARG A 56 -2.93 -9.26 19.41
N ALA A 57 -2.58 -8.43 18.44
CA ALA A 57 -3.55 -7.59 17.75
C ALA A 57 -4.13 -8.37 16.57
N ASP A 58 -5.40 -8.13 16.23
CA ASP A 58 -6.01 -8.76 15.06
C ASP A 58 -5.36 -8.31 13.76
N PHE A 59 -4.96 -7.04 13.70
CA PHE A 59 -4.11 -6.50 12.64
C PHE A 59 -3.10 -5.49 13.21
N ALA A 60 -1.89 -5.50 12.66
CA ALA A 60 -1.01 -4.34 12.65
C ALA A 60 -0.91 -3.84 11.20
N VAL A 61 -1.40 -2.63 10.95
CA VAL A 61 -1.31 -1.97 9.64
C VAL A 61 -0.24 -0.91 9.71
N MET A 62 0.71 -0.96 8.79
CA MET A 62 1.89 -0.13 8.84
C MET A 62 2.03 0.69 7.56
N GLN A 63 2.46 1.93 7.72
CA GLN A 63 2.84 2.80 6.61
C GLN A 63 4.04 3.64 7.00
N SER A 64 5.13 3.56 6.24
CA SER A 64 6.28 4.44 6.42
C SER A 64 6.02 5.82 5.83
N PHE A 65 6.52 6.85 6.48
CA PHE A 65 6.63 8.21 5.96
C PHE A 65 8.08 8.68 6.09
N SER A 66 8.38 9.90 5.65
CA SER A 66 9.75 10.41 5.58
C SER A 66 10.49 10.45 6.93
N GLY A 67 9.76 10.52 8.04
CA GLY A 67 10.31 10.61 9.39
C GLY A 67 10.12 9.36 10.26
N GLY A 68 9.51 8.29 9.77
CA GLY A 68 9.21 7.11 10.60
C GLY A 68 8.07 6.27 10.06
N TRP A 69 7.27 5.72 10.97
CA TRP A 69 6.17 4.82 10.64
C TRP A 69 4.89 5.20 11.37
N ASN A 70 3.77 5.18 10.65
CA ASN A 70 2.44 5.09 11.23
C ASN A 70 2.10 3.62 11.41
N ILE A 71 1.69 3.25 12.61
CA ILE A 71 1.33 1.88 12.99
C ILE A 71 -0.07 1.93 13.58
N ALA A 72 -1.05 1.30 12.91
CA ALA A 72 -2.37 1.09 13.47
C ALA A 72 -2.45 -0.32 14.07
N PHE A 73 -2.60 -0.40 15.39
CA PHE A 73 -2.99 -1.63 16.08
C PHE A 73 -4.50 -1.72 16.11
N VAL A 74 -5.04 -2.82 15.61
CA VAL A 74 -6.48 -3.03 15.44
C VAL A 74 -6.91 -4.24 16.26
N GLU A 75 -7.89 -4.03 17.14
CA GLU A 75 -8.67 -5.06 17.80
C GLU A 75 -10.05 -5.12 17.16
N LEU A 76 -10.48 -6.31 16.76
CA LEU A 76 -11.82 -6.59 16.28
C LEU A 76 -12.64 -7.19 17.43
N GLU A 77 -13.85 -6.69 17.59
CA GLU A 77 -14.83 -7.21 18.52
C GLU A 77 -16.08 -7.66 17.75
N PRO A 78 -16.99 -8.45 18.36
CA PRO A 78 -18.16 -8.97 17.66
C PRO A 78 -19.00 -7.91 16.96
N VAL A 79 -19.52 -8.29 15.78
CA VAL A 79 -20.31 -7.44 14.89
C VAL A 79 -21.67 -7.06 15.52
N ASP A 80 -22.23 -7.94 16.34
CA ASP A 80 -23.55 -7.85 16.95
C ASP A 80 -23.53 -7.25 18.36
N GLU A 81 -22.37 -7.17 19.01
CA GLU A 81 -22.25 -6.52 20.32
C GLU A 81 -22.31 -4.98 20.21
N LYS A 82 -22.96 -4.35 21.19
CA LYS A 82 -23.05 -2.89 21.28
C LYS A 82 -21.82 -2.34 22.00
N PRO A 83 -21.16 -1.30 21.46
CA PRO A 83 -20.00 -0.70 22.11
C PRO A 83 -20.36 0.05 23.40
N PHE A 84 -21.56 0.63 23.48
CA PHE A 84 -22.01 1.43 24.63
C PHE A 84 -23.36 0.94 25.16
N ASN A 85 -23.55 1.09 26.47
CA ASN A 85 -24.83 0.93 27.14
C ASN A 85 -25.72 2.16 26.87
N GLN A 86 -27.01 2.08 27.20
CA GLN A 86 -27.97 3.18 26.97
C GLN A 86 -27.62 4.47 27.73
N ASP A 87 -26.87 4.38 28.83
CA ASP A 87 -26.39 5.53 29.59
C ASP A 87 -25.11 6.17 29.00
N GLY A 88 -24.59 5.63 27.89
CA GLY A 88 -23.36 6.09 27.24
C GLY A 88 -22.07 5.53 27.85
N SER A 89 -22.15 4.71 28.89
CA SER A 89 -20.98 4.00 29.43
C SER A 89 -20.55 2.86 28.49
N PRO A 90 -19.25 2.51 28.42
CA PRO A 90 -18.80 1.36 27.63
C PRO A 90 -19.45 0.06 28.05
N SER A 91 -19.77 -0.80 27.10
CA SER A 91 -20.19 -2.17 27.38
C SER A 91 -19.06 -2.96 28.07
N PRO A 92 -19.36 -4.06 28.79
CA PRO A 92 -18.34 -4.92 29.40
C PRO A 92 -17.27 -5.36 28.41
N ARG A 93 -17.68 -5.62 27.17
CA ARG A 93 -16.76 -6.01 26.10
C ARG A 93 -15.84 -4.87 25.68
N LEU A 94 -16.40 -3.69 25.39
CA LEU A 94 -15.59 -2.52 25.05
C LEU A 94 -14.58 -2.18 26.17
N ARG A 95 -14.97 -2.32 27.45
CA ARG A 95 -14.03 -2.14 28.57
C ARG A 95 -12.86 -3.14 28.54
N SER A 96 -13.11 -4.37 28.13
CA SER A 96 -12.09 -5.42 28.04
C SER A 96 -11.12 -5.12 26.90
N ALA A 97 -11.62 -4.74 25.72
CA ALA A 97 -10.81 -4.29 24.58
C ALA A 97 -9.96 -3.04 24.93
N ILE A 98 -10.54 -2.06 25.63
CA ILE A 98 -9.81 -0.88 26.10
C ILE A 98 -8.64 -1.28 27.00
N LYS A 99 -8.89 -2.18 27.97
CA LYS A 99 -7.83 -2.66 28.87
C LYS A 99 -6.71 -3.38 28.10
N GLN A 100 -7.05 -4.18 27.10
CA GLN A 100 -6.07 -4.85 26.24
C GLN A 100 -5.21 -3.84 25.47
N ILE A 101 -5.82 -2.78 24.93
CA ILE A 101 -5.08 -1.69 24.28
C ILE A 101 -4.20 -0.93 25.27
N ASP A 102 -4.66 -0.67 26.49
CA ASP A 102 -3.84 -0.02 27.53
C ASP A 102 -2.61 -0.88 27.88
N ASP A 103 -2.79 -2.20 27.97
CA ASP A 103 -1.68 -3.15 28.17
C ASP A 103 -0.68 -3.13 27.00
N TRP A 104 -1.15 -2.93 25.77
CA TRP A 104 -0.29 -2.72 24.60
C TRP A 104 0.46 -1.39 24.68
N LYS A 105 -0.24 -0.29 25.00
CA LYS A 105 0.36 1.04 25.13
C LYS A 105 1.50 1.08 26.13
N ASN A 106 1.29 0.46 27.30
CA ASN A 106 2.33 0.32 28.33
C ASN A 106 3.56 -0.41 27.76
N PHE A 107 3.35 -1.53 27.07
CA PHE A 107 4.45 -2.26 26.43
C PHE A 107 5.16 -1.45 25.34
N VAL A 108 4.43 -0.75 24.46
CA VAL A 108 5.03 0.09 23.42
C VAL A 108 5.90 1.19 24.04
N SER A 109 5.48 1.75 25.17
CA SER A 109 6.23 2.78 25.89
C SER A 109 7.52 2.22 26.51
N ASP A 110 7.43 1.04 27.15
CA ASP A 110 8.54 0.46 27.90
C ASP A 110 9.56 -0.27 27.00
N GLU A 111 9.09 -0.89 25.90
CA GLU A 111 9.84 -1.89 25.13
C GLU A 111 9.88 -1.56 23.63
N LYS A 112 9.99 -0.27 23.28
CA LYS A 112 9.99 0.20 21.88
C LYS A 112 10.97 -0.53 20.95
N ALA A 113 12.21 -0.80 21.40
CA ALA A 113 13.20 -1.50 20.59
C ALA A 113 12.78 -2.95 20.28
N SER A 114 12.16 -3.61 21.24
CA SER A 114 11.57 -4.94 21.09
C SER A 114 10.40 -4.88 20.10
N LEU A 115 9.53 -3.86 20.19
CA LEU A 115 8.44 -3.66 19.24
C LEU A 115 8.94 -3.49 17.81
N CYS A 116 9.94 -2.62 17.57
CA CYS A 116 10.57 -2.44 16.26
C CYS A 116 11.03 -3.77 15.66
N SER A 117 11.64 -4.64 16.48
CA SER A 117 12.11 -5.95 16.05
C SER A 117 10.96 -6.89 15.67
N HIS A 118 9.89 -6.93 16.48
CA HIS A 118 8.70 -7.73 16.18
C HIS A 118 7.99 -7.25 14.90
N LEU A 119 7.80 -5.94 14.74
CA LEU A 119 7.17 -5.36 13.55
C LEU A 119 8.00 -5.66 12.29
N ALA A 120 9.32 -5.48 12.35
CA ALA A 120 10.20 -5.79 11.22
C ALA A 120 10.20 -7.29 10.86
N GLY A 121 10.17 -8.18 11.85
CA GLY A 121 10.04 -9.61 11.63
C GLY A 121 8.70 -9.98 11.01
N ALA A 122 7.59 -9.44 11.53
CA ALA A 122 6.26 -9.74 11.05
C ALA A 122 6.00 -9.17 9.65
N ALA A 123 6.46 -7.95 9.36
CA ALA A 123 6.39 -7.35 8.02
C ALA A 123 7.14 -8.16 6.95
N ARG A 124 8.15 -8.94 7.34
CA ARG A 124 8.91 -9.81 6.41
C ARG A 124 8.30 -11.19 6.20
N ASN A 125 7.50 -11.66 7.14
CA ASN A 125 7.07 -13.05 7.17
C ASN A 125 5.55 -13.20 6.97
N ASN A 126 4.79 -12.18 7.36
CA ASN A 126 3.35 -12.26 7.54
C ASN A 126 2.60 -11.13 6.80
N ASP A 127 3.27 -10.34 5.95
CA ASP A 127 2.58 -9.31 5.17
C ASP A 127 1.62 -9.94 4.17
N THR A 128 0.34 -9.57 4.26
CA THR A 128 -0.68 -9.99 3.30
C THR A 128 -0.94 -8.94 2.23
N LEU A 129 -0.48 -7.70 2.41
CA LEU A 129 -0.70 -6.64 1.42
C LEU A 129 0.16 -6.85 0.16
N TYR A 130 1.44 -7.21 0.35
CA TYR A 130 2.39 -7.47 -0.72
C TYR A 130 3.26 -8.70 -0.40
N PRO A 131 2.68 -9.92 -0.39
CA PRO A 131 3.37 -11.13 0.08
C PRO A 131 4.64 -11.47 -0.71
N GLU A 132 4.78 -10.97 -1.95
CA GLU A 132 5.99 -11.10 -2.76
C GLU A 132 7.21 -10.38 -2.16
N ARG A 133 7.00 -9.40 -1.25
CA ARG A 133 8.09 -8.66 -0.58
C ARG A 133 8.78 -9.46 0.53
N ASN A 134 8.20 -10.59 0.94
CA ASN A 134 8.69 -11.42 2.05
C ASN A 134 10.12 -11.97 1.83
N LEU A 135 10.70 -11.83 0.63
CA LEU A 135 11.99 -12.42 0.26
C LEU A 135 13.17 -11.46 0.16
N ALA A 136 13.00 -10.12 0.15
CA ALA A 136 14.07 -9.27 -0.42
C ALA A 136 14.63 -8.13 0.46
N ARG A 137 13.92 -7.55 1.44
CA ARG A 137 14.43 -6.34 2.10
C ARG A 137 13.93 -6.14 3.53
N GLU A 138 14.81 -5.68 4.40
CA GLU A 138 14.43 -5.15 5.70
C GLU A 138 13.51 -3.93 5.50
N PRO A 139 12.32 -3.88 6.15
CA PRO A 139 11.44 -2.72 6.07
C PRO A 139 12.20 -1.46 6.51
N SER A 140 12.10 -0.37 5.74
CA SER A 140 12.84 0.86 6.05
C SER A 140 12.08 2.11 5.60
N CYS A 141 12.29 3.22 6.31
CA CYS A 141 11.82 4.55 5.91
C CYS A 141 13.03 5.43 5.54
N VAL A 142 13.12 5.92 4.30
CA VAL A 142 14.16 6.88 3.82
C VAL A 142 15.58 6.58 4.36
N LYS A 143 16.00 5.30 4.30
CA LYS A 143 17.30 4.73 4.74
C LYS A 143 17.44 4.35 6.23
N MET A 144 16.39 4.47 7.04
CA MET A 144 16.38 3.97 8.42
C MET A 144 15.63 2.64 8.50
N PRO A 145 16.30 1.52 8.84
CA PRO A 145 15.65 0.23 9.03
C PRO A 145 14.65 0.28 10.18
N LEU A 146 13.48 -0.34 10.02
CA LEU A 146 12.45 -0.37 11.05
C LEU A 146 12.97 -0.95 12.37
N ARG A 147 13.86 -1.94 12.30
CA ARG A 147 14.48 -2.58 13.47
C ARG A 147 15.41 -1.65 14.26
N ASP A 148 15.82 -0.51 13.69
CA ASP A 148 16.61 0.49 14.43
C ASP A 148 15.77 1.05 15.60
N PRO A 149 16.25 0.97 16.86
CA PRO A 149 15.54 1.53 18.02
C PRO A 149 15.26 3.03 17.93
N LYS A 150 16.05 3.77 17.13
CA LYS A 150 15.86 5.20 16.88
C LYS A 150 14.71 5.48 15.93
N THR A 151 14.22 4.48 15.20
CA THR A 151 13.06 4.64 14.30
C THR A 151 11.88 5.22 15.05
N TYR A 152 11.34 6.32 14.55
CA TYR A 152 10.15 6.92 15.12
C TYR A 152 8.91 6.12 14.74
N LEU A 153 8.07 5.81 15.73
CA LEU A 153 6.81 5.11 15.57
C LEU A 153 5.68 6.02 16.06
N CYS A 154 4.72 6.29 15.19
CA CYS A 154 3.44 6.89 15.51
C CYS A 154 2.42 5.75 15.63
N CYS A 155 2.14 5.33 16.86
CA CYS A 155 1.22 4.22 17.12
C CYS A 155 -0.18 4.75 17.39
N GLU A 156 -1.15 4.33 16.57
CA GLU A 156 -2.58 4.58 16.75
C GLU A 156 -3.28 3.26 17.10
N TYR A 157 -4.35 3.35 17.90
CA TYR A 157 -5.04 2.19 18.44
C TYR A 157 -6.52 2.24 18.07
N PHE A 158 -7.00 1.14 17.50
CA PHE A 158 -8.34 1.02 16.96
C PHE A 158 -9.07 -0.16 17.57
N ILE A 159 -10.33 0.06 17.95
CA ILE A 159 -11.30 -0.99 18.24
C ILE A 159 -12.36 -0.94 17.15
N VAL A 160 -12.62 -2.04 16.46
CA VAL A 160 -13.75 -2.16 15.54
C VAL A 160 -14.81 -3.04 16.18
N MET A 161 -15.97 -2.46 16.47
CA MET A 161 -17.03 -3.14 17.20
C MET A 161 -18.40 -2.69 16.74
N GLY A 162 -19.32 -3.64 16.60
CA GLY A 162 -20.73 -3.33 16.36
C GLY A 162 -21.04 -2.75 14.97
N ARG A 163 -22.32 -2.43 14.78
CA ARG A 163 -22.88 -1.77 13.59
C ARG A 163 -23.25 -0.32 13.90
N ARG A 164 -23.35 0.51 12.87
CA ARG A 164 -23.78 1.92 12.97
C ARG A 164 -25.19 2.05 13.55
N SER A 165 -26.06 1.10 13.27
CA SER A 165 -27.40 1.02 13.88
C SER A 165 -27.34 0.88 15.41
N HIS A 166 -26.21 0.47 15.99
CA HIS A 166 -26.02 0.44 17.45
C HIS A 166 -25.72 1.83 18.05
N LEU A 167 -25.53 2.86 17.21
CA LEU A 167 -25.14 4.22 17.60
C LEU A 167 -26.13 5.29 17.11
N GLU A 168 -27.39 4.90 16.83
CA GLU A 168 -28.43 5.82 16.33
C GLU A 168 -28.76 6.95 17.31
N ASP A 169 -28.61 6.71 18.62
CA ASP A 169 -28.69 7.77 19.62
C ASP A 169 -27.43 8.64 19.56
N GLU A 170 -27.64 9.95 19.31
CA GLU A 170 -26.59 10.97 19.24
C GLU A 170 -25.68 10.96 20.48
N ARG A 171 -26.22 10.62 21.66
CA ARG A 171 -25.44 10.51 22.91
C ARG A 171 -24.39 9.42 22.83
N LEU A 172 -24.68 8.30 22.17
CA LEU A 172 -23.74 7.20 21.98
C LEU A 172 -22.67 7.56 20.94
N THR A 173 -23.05 8.31 19.91
CA THR A 173 -22.08 8.91 18.97
C THR A 173 -21.14 9.88 19.68
N TYR A 174 -21.66 10.72 20.58
CA TYR A 174 -20.85 11.61 21.39
C TYR A 174 -19.95 10.86 22.38
N ALA A 175 -20.46 9.81 23.05
CA ALA A 175 -19.67 8.95 23.92
C ALA A 175 -18.46 8.38 23.17
N LYS A 176 -18.67 7.84 21.97
CA LYS A 176 -17.60 7.38 21.08
C LYS A 176 -16.52 8.44 20.81
N SER A 177 -16.94 9.66 20.47
CA SER A 177 -16.01 10.78 20.19
C SER A 177 -15.22 11.22 21.42
N ARG A 178 -15.83 11.22 22.62
CA ARG A 178 -15.14 11.53 23.87
C ARG A 178 -14.08 10.50 24.22
N TYR A 179 -14.30 9.23 23.88
CA TYR A 179 -13.32 8.18 24.17
C TYR A 179 -11.99 8.44 23.47
N TYR A 180 -12.02 8.84 22.20
CA TYR A 180 -10.82 9.24 21.47
C TYR A 180 -10.10 10.40 22.16
N ALA A 181 -10.83 11.47 22.52
CA ALA A 181 -10.23 12.65 23.15
C ALA A 181 -9.57 12.37 24.51
N ASN A 182 -10.08 11.40 25.27
CA ASN A 182 -9.63 11.12 26.63
C ASN A 182 -8.62 9.96 26.74
N HIS A 183 -8.70 8.98 25.85
CA HIS A 183 -7.92 7.73 25.97
C HIS A 183 -7.00 7.50 24.78
N ASP A 184 -7.07 8.33 23.73
CA ASP A 184 -6.31 8.13 22.49
C ASP A 184 -6.57 6.73 21.88
N ILE A 185 -7.85 6.34 21.85
CA ILE A 185 -8.35 5.09 21.24
C ILE A 185 -9.47 5.45 20.28
N ARG A 186 -9.37 4.99 19.02
CA ARG A 186 -10.40 5.21 18.00
C ARG A 186 -11.35 4.01 17.97
N ILE A 187 -12.65 4.26 18.15
CA ILE A 187 -13.67 3.22 18.06
C ILE A 187 -14.41 3.35 16.74
N PHE A 188 -14.35 2.32 15.91
CA PHE A 188 -15.02 2.20 14.62
C PHE A 188 -16.16 1.16 14.69
N THR A 189 -17.14 1.31 13.81
CA THR A 189 -18.11 0.25 13.52
C THR A 189 -17.71 -0.42 12.21
N TYR A 190 -18.17 -1.66 11.99
CA TYR A 190 -17.88 -2.39 10.75
C TYR A 190 -18.40 -1.68 9.48
N ASP A 191 -19.39 -0.79 9.61
CA ASP A 191 -19.87 0.05 8.50
C ASP A 191 -18.79 0.96 7.92
N HIS A 192 -17.73 1.25 8.68
CA HIS A 192 -16.61 2.00 8.14
C HIS A 192 -15.89 1.23 7.01
N PHE A 193 -15.72 -0.09 7.16
CA PHE A 193 -15.21 -0.94 6.08
C PHE A 193 -16.14 -0.92 4.85
N ILE A 194 -17.47 -0.87 5.06
CA ILE A 194 -18.44 -0.79 3.96
C ILE A 194 -18.26 0.50 3.16
N GLU A 195 -18.07 1.64 3.85
CA GLU A 195 -17.82 2.92 3.20
C GLU A 195 -16.51 2.94 2.40
N VAL A 196 -15.46 2.33 2.95
CA VAL A 196 -14.16 2.20 2.27
C VAL A 196 -14.30 1.30 1.05
N ALA A 197 -14.95 0.13 1.18
CA ALA A 197 -15.22 -0.78 0.08
C ALA A 197 -16.04 -0.10 -1.04
N GLU A 198 -17.02 0.74 -0.71
CA GLU A 198 -17.78 1.50 -1.69
C GLU A 198 -16.90 2.50 -2.45
N LYS A 199 -16.00 3.21 -1.75
CA LYS A 199 -15.06 4.14 -2.40
C LYS A 199 -14.09 3.42 -3.32
N LEU A 200 -13.61 2.24 -2.93
CA LEU A 200 -12.76 1.40 -3.77
C LEU A 200 -13.51 0.93 -5.02
N ASN A 201 -14.75 0.45 -4.87
CA ASN A 201 -15.59 0.08 -6.02
C ASN A 201 -15.82 1.25 -6.98
N LYS A 202 -16.15 2.45 -6.49
CA LYS A 202 -16.36 3.64 -7.34
C LYS A 202 -15.10 4.04 -8.09
N SER A 203 -13.94 3.98 -7.42
CA SER A 203 -12.65 4.23 -8.06
C SER A 203 -12.44 3.23 -9.19
N ASN A 204 -12.75 1.96 -8.95
CA ASN A 204 -12.63 0.89 -9.92
C ASN A 204 -13.55 1.07 -11.14
N GLU A 205 -14.81 1.47 -10.93
CA GLU A 205 -15.75 1.75 -12.02
C GLU A 205 -15.30 2.93 -12.89
N LYS A 206 -14.76 3.98 -12.28
CA LYS A 206 -14.16 5.11 -13.02
C LYS A 206 -13.01 4.66 -13.92
N TYR A 207 -12.19 3.71 -13.48
CA TYR A 207 -11.13 3.13 -14.32
C TYR A 207 -11.70 2.23 -15.43
N LYS A 208 -12.68 1.38 -15.12
CA LYS A 208 -13.30 0.47 -16.10
C LYS A 208 -14.08 1.20 -17.20
N SER A 209 -14.67 2.34 -16.87
CA SER A 209 -15.41 3.20 -17.80
C SER A 209 -14.53 4.14 -18.61
N ARG A 210 -13.21 4.14 -18.38
CA ARG A 210 -12.28 4.91 -19.21
C ARG A 210 -12.22 4.28 -20.60
N THR A 211 -12.69 5.01 -21.60
CA THR A 211 -12.50 4.63 -23.00
C THR A 211 -11.01 4.63 -23.31
N ILE A 212 -10.49 3.47 -23.71
CA ILE A 212 -9.14 3.37 -24.29
C ILE A 212 -9.22 4.04 -25.65
N GLU A 213 -8.46 5.12 -25.84
CA GLU A 213 -8.52 5.88 -27.08
C GLU A 213 -7.96 5.04 -28.22
N LYS A 214 -8.42 5.30 -29.45
CA LYS A 214 -7.97 4.55 -30.63
C LYS A 214 -6.44 4.56 -30.78
N GLN A 215 -5.80 5.66 -30.40
CA GLN A 215 -4.34 5.79 -30.38
C GLN A 215 -3.65 4.81 -29.42
N ASP A 216 -4.24 4.53 -28.25
CA ASP A 216 -3.71 3.58 -27.28
C ASP A 216 -3.87 2.14 -27.80
N GLN A 217 -4.99 1.86 -28.48
CA GLN A 217 -5.25 0.55 -29.09
C GLN A 217 -4.32 0.28 -30.28
N ASP A 218 -4.19 1.25 -31.18
CA ASP A 218 -3.33 1.19 -32.36
C ASP A 218 -1.86 1.00 -31.92
N PHE A 219 -1.45 1.67 -30.84
CA PHE A 219 -0.14 1.49 -30.23
C PHE A 219 0.07 0.05 -29.72
N LEU A 220 -0.86 -0.49 -28.93
CA LEU A 220 -0.74 -1.85 -28.37
C LEU A 220 -0.66 -2.92 -29.49
N VAL A 221 -1.45 -2.75 -30.56
CA VAL A 221 -1.45 -3.64 -31.73
C VAL A 221 -0.13 -3.57 -32.49
N GLU A 222 0.46 -2.39 -32.63
CA GLU A 222 1.74 -2.21 -33.32
C GLU A 222 2.93 -2.73 -32.49
N PHE A 223 2.87 -2.55 -31.18
CA PHE A 223 3.89 -3.02 -30.25
C PHE A 223 3.93 -4.55 -30.10
N ASP A 224 2.77 -5.21 -30.17
CA ASP A 224 2.68 -6.68 -30.20
C ASP A 224 3.32 -7.26 -31.48
N LYS A 225 3.14 -6.57 -32.61
CA LYS A 225 3.66 -7.01 -33.91
C LYS A 225 5.16 -6.71 -34.11
N ASN A 226 5.62 -5.53 -33.69
CA ASN A 226 6.97 -5.02 -34.00
C ASN A 226 7.69 -4.43 -32.77
N PRO A 227 7.95 -5.21 -31.70
CA PRO A 227 8.54 -4.69 -30.47
C PRO A 227 9.97 -4.11 -30.64
N GLU A 228 10.73 -4.65 -31.60
CA GLU A 228 12.10 -4.23 -31.95
C GLU A 228 12.17 -2.85 -32.63
N GLN A 229 11.10 -2.41 -33.32
CA GLN A 229 11.03 -1.08 -33.95
C GLN A 229 11.12 0.06 -32.92
N PHE A 230 10.86 -0.26 -31.65
CA PHE A 230 10.93 0.64 -30.51
C PHE A 230 12.20 0.40 -29.66
N SER A 231 13.23 -0.24 -30.25
CA SER A 231 14.53 -0.49 -29.62
C SER A 231 15.58 0.55 -30.02
N ILE A 232 16.25 1.16 -29.04
CA ILE A 232 17.19 2.27 -29.21
C ILE A 232 18.61 1.76 -28.99
N SER A 233 19.27 1.33 -30.06
CA SER A 233 20.71 1.07 -30.06
C SER A 233 21.42 1.95 -31.08
N SER A 234 21.36 3.27 -30.94
CA SER A 234 22.31 4.19 -31.61
C SER A 234 22.09 5.65 -31.22
N SER A 235 22.77 6.11 -30.17
CA SER A 235 23.43 7.43 -30.05
C SER A 235 23.58 7.82 -28.57
N LEU A 236 24.56 7.21 -27.92
CA LEU A 236 25.11 7.70 -26.66
C LEU A 236 26.31 8.57 -27.00
N ASP A 237 26.24 9.86 -26.66
CA ASP A 237 27.40 10.67 -26.31
C ASP A 237 27.07 11.50 -25.06
N ALA A 238 28.07 11.57 -24.18
CA ALA A 238 27.96 11.94 -22.78
C ALA A 238 27.35 13.34 -22.53
N TYR A 239 26.52 13.41 -21.48
CA TYR A 239 25.97 14.63 -20.85
C TYR A 239 24.87 15.42 -21.58
N ASN A 240 24.28 14.90 -22.66
CA ASN A 240 23.03 15.46 -23.20
C ASN A 240 21.89 14.45 -23.10
N TYR A 241 21.12 14.55 -22.02
CA TYR A 241 19.87 13.81 -21.90
C TYR A 241 18.90 14.26 -22.98
N PRO A 242 18.19 13.32 -23.65
CA PRO A 242 17.21 13.68 -24.64
C PRO A 242 16.07 14.45 -23.97
N ARG A 243 15.61 15.55 -24.59
CA ARG A 243 14.44 16.32 -24.12
C ARG A 243 13.14 15.56 -24.27
N ASP A 244 13.15 14.60 -25.19
CA ASP A 244 12.02 13.75 -25.54
C ASP A 244 12.56 12.32 -25.68
N LEU A 245 11.93 11.36 -25.00
CA LEU A 245 12.31 9.95 -25.06
C LEU A 245 11.11 9.13 -25.51
N ASN A 246 11.25 8.47 -26.65
CA ASN A 246 10.23 7.55 -27.11
C ASN A 246 10.42 6.20 -26.43
N ILE A 247 9.47 5.81 -25.60
CA ILE A 247 9.40 4.48 -25.03
C ILE A 247 8.07 3.91 -25.46
N TYR A 248 8.13 2.77 -26.15
CA TYR A 248 6.94 2.06 -26.59
C TYR A 248 5.97 3.01 -27.33
N GLY A 249 6.45 3.68 -28.38
CA GLY A 249 5.64 4.61 -29.20
C GLY A 249 5.21 5.91 -28.51
N THR A 250 5.36 6.01 -27.19
CA THR A 250 4.98 7.17 -26.39
C THR A 250 6.18 8.09 -26.24
N CYS A 251 6.05 9.30 -26.77
CA CYS A 251 7.06 10.34 -26.65
C CYS A 251 6.94 11.01 -25.29
N TYR A 252 7.77 10.60 -24.34
CA TYR A 252 7.85 11.18 -23.02
C TYR A 252 8.69 12.44 -23.04
N LYS A 253 8.07 13.56 -22.65
CA LYS A 253 8.80 14.81 -22.46
C LYS A 253 9.56 14.75 -21.14
N ILE A 254 10.87 14.93 -21.23
CA ILE A 254 11.78 14.90 -20.09
C ILE A 254 12.11 16.34 -19.73
N GLN A 255 11.72 16.74 -18.52
CA GLN A 255 12.01 18.06 -17.99
C GLN A 255 13.16 17.97 -17.02
N SER A 256 14.22 18.74 -17.24
CA SER A 256 15.34 18.82 -16.31
C SER A 256 14.89 19.44 -14.98
N ASN A 257 15.23 18.79 -13.87
CA ASN A 257 15.01 19.37 -12.56
C ASN A 257 16.10 20.42 -12.30
N SER A 258 15.70 21.69 -12.17
CA SER A 258 16.64 22.81 -11.98
C SER A 258 17.38 22.82 -10.64
N LYS A 259 16.97 21.98 -9.67
CA LYS A 259 17.50 21.98 -8.29
C LYS A 259 18.40 20.78 -7.96
N GLU A 260 18.31 19.68 -8.69
CA GLU A 260 19.05 18.43 -8.44
C GLU A 260 19.38 17.70 -9.76
N SER A 261 20.36 16.79 -9.76
CA SER A 261 20.71 15.95 -10.92
C SER A 261 19.61 14.90 -11.18
N GLY A 262 18.54 15.32 -11.84
CA GLY A 262 17.40 14.47 -12.16
C GLY A 262 16.43 15.09 -13.16
N PHE A 263 15.39 14.33 -13.46
CA PHE A 263 14.39 14.67 -14.47
C PHE A 263 12.98 14.44 -13.93
N VAL A 264 12.02 15.16 -14.49
CA VAL A 264 10.60 14.89 -14.32
C VAL A 264 10.04 14.39 -15.65
N VAL A 265 9.29 13.30 -15.58
CA VAL A 265 8.58 12.71 -16.71
C VAL A 265 7.13 12.47 -16.33
N GLU A 266 6.19 12.83 -17.20
CA GLU A 266 4.77 12.54 -16.97
C GLU A 266 4.41 11.21 -17.66
N ILE A 267 3.96 10.24 -16.88
CA ILE A 267 3.60 8.91 -17.34
C ILE A 267 2.12 8.69 -17.09
N LEU A 268 1.35 8.61 -18.18
CA LEU A 268 -0.11 8.43 -18.16
C LEU A 268 -0.85 9.44 -17.25
N GLY A 269 -0.39 10.70 -17.23
CA GLY A 269 -0.95 11.78 -16.42
C GLY A 269 -0.44 11.84 -14.97
N THR A 270 0.55 11.01 -14.62
CA THR A 270 1.18 10.98 -13.30
C THR A 270 2.64 11.43 -13.43
N PRO A 271 3.09 12.43 -12.67
CA PRO A 271 4.49 12.83 -12.70
C PRO A 271 5.37 11.78 -12.03
N TYR A 272 6.57 11.59 -12.55
CA TYR A 272 7.63 10.78 -11.96
C TYR A 272 8.91 11.61 -11.91
N GLU A 273 9.56 11.62 -10.75
CA GLU A 273 10.91 12.14 -10.58
C GLU A 273 11.91 11.00 -10.76
N ILE A 274 12.88 11.19 -11.65
CA ILE A 274 13.95 10.25 -11.91
C ILE A 274 15.27 10.92 -11.57
N TYR A 275 15.93 10.41 -10.54
CA TYR A 275 17.22 10.91 -10.09
C TYR A 275 18.34 10.07 -10.68
N GLU A 276 19.42 10.74 -11.08
CA GLU A 276 20.64 10.06 -11.48
C GLU A 276 21.74 10.29 -10.42
N ASP A 277 22.29 9.19 -9.91
CA ASP A 277 23.51 9.19 -9.10
C ASP A 277 24.48 8.15 -9.66
N ARG A 278 25.68 8.56 -10.07
CA ARG A 278 26.75 7.68 -10.59
C ARG A 278 26.27 6.68 -11.66
N LEU A 279 25.54 7.17 -12.67
CA LEU A 279 24.96 6.36 -13.77
C LEU A 279 23.91 5.33 -13.32
N LYS A 280 23.35 5.53 -12.13
CA LYS A 280 22.22 4.75 -11.60
C LYS A 280 21.00 5.65 -11.48
N PHE A 281 19.84 5.09 -11.84
CA PHE A 281 18.58 5.82 -11.89
C PHE A 281 17.65 5.33 -10.79
N ASP A 282 17.16 6.27 -9.99
CA ASP A 282 16.15 6.06 -8.96
C ASP A 282 14.85 6.72 -9.42
N ILE A 283 13.73 6.01 -9.32
CA ILE A 283 12.43 6.47 -9.77
C ILE A 283 11.52 6.71 -8.57
N ASN A 284 10.87 7.86 -8.54
CA ASN A 284 9.80 8.18 -7.61
C ASN A 284 8.55 8.62 -8.38
N ARG A 285 7.40 8.03 -8.06
CA ARG A 285 6.09 8.46 -8.53
C ARG A 285 5.62 9.65 -7.70
N ILE A 286 5.16 10.71 -8.33
CA ILE A 286 4.63 11.88 -7.64
C ILE A 286 3.13 11.73 -7.50
N GLU A 287 2.67 11.62 -6.27
CA GLU A 287 1.27 11.52 -5.92
C GLU A 287 0.53 12.86 -6.10
N PRO A 288 -0.81 12.88 -6.21
CA PRO A 288 -1.58 14.11 -6.37
C PRO A 288 -1.41 15.14 -5.25
N ASP A 289 -0.97 14.71 -4.06
CA ASP A 289 -0.64 15.56 -2.92
C ASP A 289 0.81 16.12 -2.97
N GLY A 290 1.57 15.78 -4.01
CA GLY A 290 2.95 16.18 -4.22
C GLY A 290 3.99 15.30 -3.53
N LEU A 291 3.59 14.19 -2.89
CA LEU A 291 4.53 13.26 -2.27
C LEU A 291 5.22 12.36 -3.31
N ALA A 292 6.53 12.21 -3.19
CA ALA A 292 7.33 11.29 -3.99
C ALA A 292 7.33 9.87 -3.37
N LEU A 293 6.70 8.92 -4.05
CA LEU A 293 6.67 7.51 -3.71
C LEU A 293 7.80 6.77 -4.44
N PRO A 294 8.80 6.21 -3.75
CA PRO A 294 9.86 5.44 -4.38
C PRO A 294 9.32 4.20 -5.06
N VAL A 295 9.59 4.07 -6.36
CA VAL A 295 9.14 2.93 -7.18
C VAL A 295 10.27 1.92 -7.36
N ALA A 296 11.47 2.40 -7.71
CA ALA A 296 12.64 1.55 -7.84
C ALA A 296 13.94 2.36 -7.70
N ASN A 297 15.03 1.67 -7.42
CA ASN A 297 16.35 2.27 -7.29
C ASN A 297 17.43 1.46 -8.00
N ASN A 298 18.59 2.10 -8.23
CA ASN A 298 19.77 1.51 -8.85
C ASN A 298 19.59 0.99 -10.29
N LEU A 299 18.67 1.58 -11.05
CA LEU A 299 18.43 1.17 -12.44
C LEU A 299 19.60 1.56 -13.32
N THR A 300 19.91 0.71 -14.29
CA THR A 300 21.12 0.82 -15.12
C THR A 300 20.98 1.84 -16.24
N SER A 301 19.77 2.36 -16.49
CA SER A 301 19.54 3.39 -17.51
C SER A 301 18.25 4.18 -17.25
N LEU A 302 18.19 5.39 -17.80
CA LEU A 302 16.98 6.23 -17.83
C LEU A 302 15.81 5.55 -18.53
N ARG A 303 16.08 4.71 -19.54
CA ARG A 303 15.06 3.90 -20.22
C ARG A 303 14.44 2.87 -19.28
N ALA A 304 15.27 2.10 -18.57
CA ALA A 304 14.78 1.13 -17.59
C ALA A 304 13.95 1.80 -16.49
N ALA A 305 14.31 3.03 -16.11
CA ALA A 305 13.53 3.85 -15.20
C ALA A 305 12.14 4.18 -15.75
N ILE A 306 12.04 4.71 -16.97
CA ILE A 306 10.76 5.10 -17.54
C ILE A 306 9.91 3.87 -17.93
N GLU A 307 10.51 2.79 -18.42
CA GLU A 307 9.81 1.53 -18.71
C GLU A 307 9.21 0.91 -17.45
N LEU A 308 9.98 0.85 -16.35
CA LEU A 308 9.49 0.33 -15.09
C LEU A 308 8.42 1.23 -14.48
N ALA A 309 8.59 2.55 -14.59
CA ALA A 309 7.57 3.52 -14.15
C ALA A 309 6.27 3.38 -14.97
N GLU A 310 6.37 3.14 -16.27
CA GLU A 310 5.22 2.88 -17.13
C GLU A 310 4.54 1.54 -16.78
N ILE A 311 5.30 0.47 -16.60
CA ILE A 311 4.77 -0.83 -16.14
C ILE A 311 4.08 -0.65 -14.79
N PHE A 312 4.73 0.05 -13.85
CA PHE A 312 4.20 0.29 -12.52
C PHE A 312 2.91 1.10 -12.55
N GLU A 313 2.87 2.18 -13.34
CA GLU A 313 1.67 3.01 -13.50
C GLU A 313 0.52 2.25 -14.15
N ARG A 314 0.84 1.41 -15.15
CA ARG A 314 -0.11 0.50 -15.78
C ARG A 314 -0.61 -0.52 -14.76
N LEU A 315 0.26 -1.17 -14.01
CA LEU A 315 -0.12 -2.13 -12.97
C LEU A 315 -1.03 -1.50 -11.91
N ILE A 316 -0.72 -0.31 -11.41
CA ILE A 316 -1.59 0.43 -10.49
C ILE A 316 -2.96 0.69 -11.13
N LYS A 317 -2.99 1.09 -12.40
CA LYS A 317 -4.23 1.35 -13.15
C LYS A 317 -5.02 0.07 -13.48
N PHE A 318 -4.36 -1.09 -13.55
CA PHE A 318 -4.95 -2.38 -13.99
C PHE A 318 -5.19 -3.42 -12.88
N HIS A 319 -4.59 -3.28 -11.70
CA HIS A 319 -4.78 -4.17 -10.52
C HIS A 319 -6.24 -4.22 -10.00
N VAL A 320 -7.11 -3.41 -10.59
CA VAL A 320 -8.54 -3.27 -10.29
C VAL A 320 -9.42 -4.39 -10.87
N ASN A 321 -8.90 -5.28 -11.73
CA ASN A 321 -9.71 -6.33 -12.38
C ASN A 321 -8.97 -7.69 -12.37
N ALA A 322 -9.27 -8.56 -11.40
CA ALA A 322 -8.45 -9.70 -11.00
C ALA A 322 -8.30 -10.86 -12.03
N GLU A 323 -9.17 -11.00 -13.04
CA GLU A 323 -9.06 -12.12 -13.99
C GLU A 323 -8.23 -11.80 -15.24
N GLN A 324 -8.38 -10.60 -15.83
CA GLN A 324 -7.57 -10.19 -17.00
C GLN A 324 -6.18 -9.65 -16.62
N SER A 325 -6.00 -9.24 -15.37
CA SER A 325 -4.73 -8.72 -14.87
C SER A 325 -3.68 -9.80 -14.71
N LEU A 326 -4.04 -11.04 -14.35
CA LEU A 326 -3.06 -12.13 -14.17
C LEU A 326 -2.42 -12.58 -15.47
N ASP A 327 -3.18 -12.64 -16.57
CA ASP A 327 -2.65 -13.00 -17.89
C ASP A 327 -1.71 -11.90 -18.42
N LEU A 328 -2.09 -10.64 -18.26
CA LEU A 328 -1.26 -9.50 -18.66
C LEU A 328 -0.03 -9.31 -17.74
N ILE A 329 -0.17 -9.57 -16.44
CA ILE A 329 0.95 -9.61 -15.48
C ILE A 329 1.91 -10.74 -15.88
N ASN A 330 1.40 -11.94 -16.20
CA ASN A 330 2.21 -13.03 -16.70
C ASN A 330 2.89 -12.65 -18.02
N GLU A 331 2.20 -11.96 -18.93
CA GLU A 331 2.78 -11.51 -20.19
C GLU A 331 3.90 -10.48 -19.98
N CYS A 332 3.68 -9.47 -19.13
CA CYS A 332 4.68 -8.48 -18.74
C CYS A 332 5.88 -9.12 -18.02
N LEU A 333 5.64 -10.07 -17.10
CA LEU A 333 6.69 -10.81 -16.40
C LEU A 333 7.45 -11.74 -17.34
N GLN A 334 6.79 -12.48 -18.22
CA GLN A 334 7.42 -13.31 -19.25
C GLN A 334 8.27 -12.46 -20.20
N ARG A 335 7.83 -11.23 -20.48
CA ARG A 335 8.58 -10.27 -21.29
C ARG A 335 9.83 -9.73 -20.58
N LEU A 336 9.74 -9.45 -19.28
CA LEU A 336 10.88 -9.09 -18.42
C LEU A 336 11.86 -10.27 -18.23
N ILE A 337 11.37 -11.50 -18.16
CA ILE A 337 12.19 -12.72 -18.08
C ILE A 337 12.91 -12.99 -19.40
N LYS A 338 12.24 -12.78 -20.54
CA LYS A 338 12.85 -12.92 -21.87
C LYS A 338 13.81 -11.78 -22.22
N ASN A 339 13.62 -10.60 -21.63
CA ASN A 339 14.43 -9.40 -21.85
C ASN A 339 14.88 -8.81 -20.51
N PRO A 340 15.73 -9.53 -19.75
CA PRO A 340 16.13 -9.08 -18.43
C PRO A 340 16.87 -7.73 -18.52
N PRO A 341 16.53 -6.74 -17.66
CA PRO A 341 17.17 -5.42 -17.67
C PRO A 341 18.64 -5.42 -17.23
N TYR A 342 19.22 -6.60 -17.01
CA TYR A 342 20.63 -6.85 -16.75
C TYR A 342 21.10 -8.04 -17.58
N ARG A 343 22.34 -7.96 -18.11
CA ARG A 343 23.05 -9.16 -18.58
C ARG A 343 23.23 -10.08 -17.38
N VAL A 344 22.71 -11.31 -17.46
CA VAL A 344 23.28 -12.40 -16.67
C VAL A 344 24.73 -12.50 -17.15
N VAL A 345 25.67 -12.15 -16.27
CA VAL A 345 27.07 -12.50 -16.51
C VAL A 345 27.09 -14.02 -16.38
N ASP A 346 27.05 -14.71 -17.52
CA ASP A 346 27.37 -16.13 -17.54
C ASP A 346 28.72 -16.28 -16.85
N LYS A 347 28.78 -17.24 -15.93
CA LYS A 347 30.00 -17.60 -15.23
C LYS A 347 31.11 -17.70 -16.27
N ILE A 348 32.21 -17.02 -15.99
CA ILE A 348 33.48 -17.23 -16.65
C ILE A 348 33.78 -18.73 -16.49
N ASP A 349 33.57 -19.49 -17.56
CA ASP A 349 34.19 -20.81 -17.70
C ASP A 349 35.71 -20.60 -17.75
N GLU A 350 36.40 -21.50 -17.07
CA GLU A 350 37.84 -21.52 -16.75
C GLU A 350 38.79 -21.25 -17.92
#